data_AF-A0A3C1GNE5-F1
#
_entry.id   AF-A0A3C1GNE5-F1
#
_cell.length_a   1.000
_cell.length_b   1.000
_cell.length_c   1.000
_cell.angle_alpha   90.00
_cell.angle_beta   90.00
_cell.angle_gamma   90.00
#
_symmetry.space_group_name_H-M   'P 1'
#
loop_
_entity.id
_entity.type
_entity.pdbx_description
1 polymer ?
#
loop_
_entity_poly.entity_id
_entity_poly.type
_entity_poly.pdbx_seq_one_letter_code
_entity_poly.pdbx_strand_id
1 'polypeptide(L)'
;MTLATPATFPSITTWEIVSLALDREAPSLKAMVRSNTGERRAIRYGPNDDDPSVEVAIRAGLKFINDGTFRPQGKTLQQWLLEKFAQDGHLGPGSVTGTPD
;
A
#
# COMPACT_ATOMS: atom_id res chain seq x y z
N MET A 1 36.74 29.89 -3.33
CA MET A 1 36.41 28.46 -3.15
C MET A 1 34.97 28.39 -2.68
N THR A 2 34.05 27.98 -3.55
CA THR A 2 32.63 27.86 -3.19
C THR A 2 32.41 26.43 -2.70
N LEU A 3 32.08 26.26 -1.41
CA LEU A 3 31.63 24.97 -0.90
C LEU A 3 30.29 24.65 -1.57
N ALA A 4 30.26 23.64 -2.43
CA ALA A 4 29.00 23.09 -2.92
C ALA A 4 28.38 22.28 -1.78
N THR A 5 27.21 22.70 -1.28
CA THR A 5 26.40 21.88 -0.40
C THR A 5 26.10 20.56 -1.14
N PRO A 6 26.40 19.38 -0.57
CA PRO A 6 26.02 18.13 -1.19
C PRO A 6 24.50 18.13 -1.37
N ALA A 7 24.03 17.86 -2.59
CA ALA A 7 22.61 17.71 -2.85
C ALA A 7 22.09 16.54 -2.01
N THR A 8 21.22 16.84 -1.04
CA THR A 8 20.49 15.81 -0.31
C THR A 8 19.46 15.22 -1.26
N PHE A 9 19.79 14.11 -1.91
CA PHE A 9 18.80 13.36 -2.66
C PHE A 9 17.81 12.75 -1.64
N PRO A 10 16.50 12.99 -1.76
CA PRO A 10 15.54 12.31 -0.91
C PRO A 10 15.70 10.81 -1.14
N SER A 11 15.98 10.06 -0.07
CA SER A 11 16.03 8.61 -0.13
C SER A 11 14.61 8.12 -0.44
N ILE A 12 14.45 7.48 -1.59
CA ILE A 12 13.18 6.89 -2.00
C ILE A 12 12.99 5.59 -1.23
N THR A 13 11.94 5.52 -0.43
CA THR A 13 11.58 4.30 0.32
C THR A 13 10.68 3.44 -0.55
N THR A 14 11.10 2.22 -0.90
CA THR A 14 10.23 1.29 -1.63
C THR A 14 9.49 0.37 -0.66
N TRP A 15 8.22 0.08 -0.93
CA TRP A 15 7.38 -0.77 -0.08
C TRP A 15 6.84 -2.00 -0.81
N GLU A 16 6.74 -3.11 -0.10
CA GLU A 16 6.11 -4.36 -0.54
C GLU A 16 5.08 -4.84 0.50
N ILE A 17 4.03 -5.54 0.05
CA ILE A 17 3.10 -6.22 0.95
C ILE A 17 3.65 -7.60 1.29
N VAL A 18 3.97 -7.83 2.55
CA VAL A 18 4.48 -9.13 3.04
C VAL A 18 3.38 -10.04 3.56
N SER A 19 2.24 -9.46 3.96
CA SER A 19 1.06 -10.20 4.37
C SER A 19 -0.19 -9.39 4.08
N LEU A 20 -1.22 -10.06 3.56
CA LEU A 20 -2.53 -9.48 3.33
C LEU A 20 -3.58 -10.41 3.91
N ALA A 21 -4.43 -9.89 4.79
CA ALA A 21 -5.57 -10.59 5.35
C ALA A 21 -6.83 -9.77 5.07
N LEU A 22 -7.89 -10.47 4.66
CA LEU A 22 -9.20 -9.89 4.40
C LEU A 22 -10.23 -10.64 5.22
N ASP A 23 -11.09 -9.91 5.92
CA ASP A 23 -12.20 -10.47 6.68
C ASP A 23 -13.52 -10.20 5.94
N ARG A 24 -14.32 -11.27 5.77
CA ARG A 24 -15.60 -11.24 5.08
C ARG A 24 -16.79 -11.04 6.01
N GLU A 25 -16.65 -11.40 7.29
CA GLU A 25 -17.72 -11.30 8.29
C GLU A 25 -17.79 -9.89 8.87
N ALA A 26 -16.62 -9.27 9.07
CA ALA A 26 -16.48 -7.85 9.36
C ALA A 26 -15.59 -7.23 8.28
N PRO A 27 -16.17 -6.66 7.18
CA PRO A 27 -15.43 -6.22 6.01
C PRO A 27 -14.25 -5.35 6.42
N SER A 28 -13.06 -5.93 6.37
CA SER A 28 -11.83 -5.28 6.81
C SER A 28 -10.63 -5.84 6.06
N LEU A 29 -9.66 -4.98 5.83
CA LEU A 29 -8.41 -5.30 5.16
C LEU A 29 -7.26 -5.00 6.11
N LYS A 30 -6.39 -5.97 6.32
CA LYS A 30 -5.16 -5.84 7.10
C LYS A 30 -3.99 -6.18 6.21
N ALA A 31 -3.10 -5.22 5.99
CA ALA A 31 -1.87 -5.42 5.26
C ALA A 31 -0.67 -5.19 6.19
N MET A 32 0.32 -6.07 6.12
CA MET A 32 1.66 -5.79 6.63
C MET A 32 2.51 -5.42 5.43
N VAL A 33 3.11 -4.24 5.47
CA VAL A 33 4.07 -3.79 4.47
C VAL A 33 5.46 -3.72 5.06
N ARG A 34 6.46 -3.95 4.21
CA ARG A 34 7.88 -3.81 4.54
C ARG A 34 8.54 -2.84 3.58
N SER A 35 9.40 -1.97 4.08
CA SER A 35 10.23 -1.12 3.25
C SER A 35 11.56 -1.78 2.88
N ASN A 36 12.23 -1.28 1.84
CA ASN A 36 13.62 -1.62 1.53
C ASN A 36 14.62 -1.22 2.63
N THR A 37 14.26 -0.30 3.53
CA THR A 37 15.07 0.07 4.70
C THR A 37 14.87 -0.88 5.89
N GLY A 38 13.98 -1.86 5.77
CA GLY A 38 13.65 -2.83 6.82
C GLY A 38 12.52 -2.40 7.75
N GLU A 39 11.94 -1.22 7.54
CA GLU A 39 10.77 -0.75 8.27
C GLU A 39 9.56 -1.65 8.00
N ARG A 40 8.73 -1.87 9.01
CA ARG A 40 7.49 -2.64 8.88
C ARG A 40 6.31 -1.83 9.38
N ARG A 41 5.21 -1.83 8.64
CA ARG A 41 3.97 -1.15 9.04
C ARG A 41 2.77 -2.07 8.87
N ALA A 42 1.91 -2.08 9.88
CA ALA A 42 0.59 -2.70 9.80
C ALA A 42 -0.43 -1.63 9.42
N ILE A 43 -1.11 -1.82 8.29
CA ILE A 43 -2.17 -0.96 7.79
C ILE A 43 -3.49 -1.72 7.93
N ARG A 44 -4.48 -1.08 8.52
CA ARG A 44 -5.80 -1.65 8.74
C ARG A 44 -6.86 -0.70 8.23
N TYR A 45 -7.72 -1.22 7.37
CA TYR A 45 -8.96 -0.61 6.96
C TYR A 45 -10.10 -1.38 7.58
N GLY A 46 -10.92 -0.71 8.38
CA GLY A 46 -12.08 -1.28 9.05
C GLY A 46 -13.40 -0.72 8.52
N PRO A 47 -14.53 -1.34 8.88
CA PRO A 47 -15.85 -0.87 8.49
C PRO A 47 -16.26 0.46 9.15
N ASN A 48 -15.47 0.95 10.11
CA ASN A 48 -15.70 2.19 10.84
C ASN A 48 -14.82 3.35 10.33
N ASP A 49 -13.99 3.12 9.31
CA ASP A 49 -13.30 4.22 8.65
C ASP A 49 -14.28 4.91 7.70
N ASP A 50 -14.64 6.17 7.99
CA ASP A 50 -15.50 7.02 7.15
C ASP A 50 -14.84 7.43 5.81
N ASP A 51 -13.67 6.89 5.49
CA ASP A 51 -12.96 7.21 4.26
C ASP A 51 -13.45 6.31 3.10
N PRO A 52 -14.02 6.88 2.02
CA PRO A 52 -14.44 6.10 0.86
C PRO A 52 -13.29 5.28 0.23
N SER A 53 -12.02 5.64 0.47
CA SER A 53 -10.84 4.87 0.02
C SER A 53 -10.77 3.47 0.66
N VAL A 54 -11.17 3.34 1.94
CA VAL A 54 -11.21 2.10 2.72
C VAL A 54 -12.20 1.11 2.10
N GLU A 55 -13.41 1.59 1.78
CA GLU A 55 -14.45 0.77 1.16
C GLU A 55 -13.98 0.24 -0.21
N VAL A 56 -13.30 1.07 -1.01
CA VAL A 56 -12.76 0.64 -2.31
C VAL A 56 -11.68 -0.42 -2.12
N ALA A 57 -10.77 -0.27 -1.15
CA ALA A 57 -9.71 -1.23 -0.88
C ALA A 57 -10.25 -2.58 -0.38
N ILE A 58 -11.27 -2.57 0.49
CA ILE A 58 -11.92 -3.79 0.97
C ILE A 58 -12.69 -4.47 -0.18
N ARG A 59 -13.46 -3.72 -0.98
CA ARG A 59 -14.18 -4.26 -2.15
C ARG A 59 -13.22 -4.85 -3.19
N ALA A 60 -12.07 -4.21 -3.40
CA ALA A 60 -11.01 -4.70 -4.28
C ALA A 60 -10.47 -6.06 -3.82
N GLY A 61 -10.17 -6.18 -2.53
CA GLY A 61 -9.76 -7.45 -1.91
C GLY A 61 -10.85 -8.51 -2.02
N LEU A 62 -12.11 -8.17 -1.72
CA LEU A 62 -13.24 -9.11 -1.81
C LEU A 62 -13.43 -9.61 -3.23
N LYS A 63 -13.31 -8.73 -4.22
CA LYS A 63 -13.37 -9.09 -5.65
C LYS A 63 -12.24 -10.06 -6.03
N PHE A 64 -11.01 -9.81 -5.57
CA PHE A 64 -9.90 -10.73 -5.82
C PHE A 64 -10.15 -12.13 -5.23
N ILE A 65 -10.67 -12.22 -4.01
CA ILE A 65 -10.97 -13.53 -3.39
C ILE A 65 -12.13 -14.24 -4.10
N ASN A 66 -13.14 -13.49 -4.56
CA ASN A 66 -14.30 -14.06 -5.24
C ASN A 66 -13.99 -14.49 -6.68
N ASP A 67 -13.30 -13.63 -7.45
CA ASP A 67 -13.11 -13.80 -8.89
C ASP A 67 -11.73 -14.37 -9.24
N GLY A 68 -10.83 -14.51 -8.27
CA GLY A 68 -9.43 -14.94 -8.44
C GLY A 68 -8.56 -13.95 -9.23
N THR A 69 -9.14 -12.86 -9.71
CA THR A 69 -8.47 -11.89 -10.59
C THR A 69 -8.81 -10.47 -10.17
N PHE A 70 -7.78 -9.62 -10.09
CA PHE A 70 -7.90 -8.20 -9.83
C PHE A 70 -6.87 -7.47 -10.69
N ARG A 71 -7.35 -6.80 -11.73
CA ARG A 71 -6.53 -6.11 -12.74
C ARG A 71 -7.07 -4.70 -13.08
N PRO A 72 -7.50 -3.86 -12.13
CA PRO A 72 -7.85 -2.48 -12.48
C PRO A 72 -6.61 -1.77 -13.03
N GLN A 73 -6.74 -1.16 -14.21
CA GLN A 73 -5.65 -0.43 -14.86
C GLN A 73 -4.38 -1.28 -15.07
N GLY A 74 -4.52 -2.61 -15.19
CA GLY A 74 -3.41 -3.54 -15.40
C GLY A 74 -2.63 -3.92 -14.14
N LYS A 75 -2.93 -3.33 -12.98
CA LYS A 75 -2.17 -3.54 -11.73
C LYS A 75 -2.66 -4.78 -10.98
N THR A 76 -1.74 -5.47 -10.29
CA THR A 76 -2.13 -6.50 -9.31
C THR A 76 -2.79 -5.85 -8.09
N LEU A 77 -3.51 -6.66 -7.29
CA LEU A 77 -4.12 -6.17 -6.05
C LEU A 77 -3.06 -5.54 -5.14
N GLN A 78 -1.89 -6.13 -5.05
CA GLN A 78 -0.80 -5.70 -4.20
C GLN A 78 -0.25 -4.33 -4.64
N GLN A 79 0.01 -4.17 -5.95
CA GLN A 79 0.48 -2.90 -6.51
C GLN A 79 -0.55 -1.79 -6.28
N TRP A 80 -1.81 -2.08 -6.55
CA TRP A 80 -2.90 -1.12 -6.37
C TRP A 80 -3.08 -0.73 -4.89
N LEU A 81 -3.02 -1.70 -3.96
CA LEU A 81 -3.11 -1.43 -2.52
C LEU A 81 -1.94 -0.61 -2.00
N LEU A 82 -0.71 -0.88 -2.45
CA LEU A 82 0.45 -0.06 -2.07
C LEU A 82 0.31 1.39 -2.53
N GLU A 83 -0.22 1.61 -3.73
CA GLU A 83 -0.49 2.97 -4.21
C GLU A 83 -1.56 3.66 -3.38
N LYS A 84 -2.61 2.93 -2.99
CA LYS A 84 -3.62 3.44 -2.06
C LYS A 84 -3.03 3.80 -0.70
N PHE A 85 -2.23 2.92 -0.12
CA PHE A 85 -1.56 3.20 1.15
C PHE A 85 -0.62 4.42 1.06
N ALA A 86 0.02 4.65 -0.09
CA ALA A 86 0.81 5.85 -0.32
C ALA A 86 -0.07 7.11 -0.45
N GLN A 87 -1.16 7.04 -1.22
CA GLN A 87 -2.13 8.13 -1.41
C GLN A 87 -2.76 8.57 -0.09
N ASP A 88 -3.08 7.60 0.77
CA ASP A 88 -3.71 7.82 2.08
C ASP A 88 -2.67 8.22 3.15
N GLY A 89 -1.39 8.32 2.78
CA GLY A 89 -0.31 8.80 3.64
C GLY A 89 0.26 7.76 4.62
N HIS A 90 -0.20 6.50 4.57
CA HIS A 90 0.26 5.43 5.46
C HIS A 90 1.73 5.03 5.24
N LEU A 91 2.27 5.24 4.04
CA LEU A 91 3.66 4.87 3.69
C LEU A 91 4.66 6.04 3.86
N GLY A 92 4.17 7.25 4.08
CA GLY A 92 4.99 8.46 4.18
C GLY A 92 5.43 9.06 2.83
N PRO A 93 5.86 10.33 2.82
CA PRO A 93 6.24 11.05 1.60
C PRO A 93 7.50 10.45 0.95
N GLY A 94 7.56 10.45 -0.39
CA GLY A 94 8.70 9.91 -1.14
C GLY A 94 8.72 8.38 -1.27
N SER A 95 7.60 7.72 -0.98
CA SER A 95 7.44 6.27 -1.10
C SER A 95 7.20 5.83 -2.54
N VAL A 96 7.90 4.80 -2.99
CA VAL A 96 7.67 4.11 -4.27
C VAL A 96 7.08 2.73 -4.03
N THR A 97 6.06 2.35 -4.79
CA THR A 97 5.35 1.08 -4.63
C THR A 97 6.04 0.02 -5.50
N GLY A 98 6.87 -0.81 -4.90
CA GLY A 98 7.64 -1.84 -5.59
C GLY A 98 7.08 -3.21 -5.28
N THR A 99 6.25 -3.76 -6.16
CA THR A 99 6.00 -5.21 -6.16
C THR A 99 6.67 -5.77 -7.40
N PRO A 100 7.68 -6.66 -7.28
CA PRO A 100 8.21 -7.35 -8.45
C PRO A 100 7.09 -8.18 -9.10
N ASP A 101 7.12 -8.26 -10.44
CA ASP A 101 6.17 -9.01 -11.27
C ASP A 101 6.14 -10.52 -10.93
#